data_AF-A0A1K2HGP8-F1
#
_entry.id   AF-A0A1K2HGP8-F1
#
_cell.length_a   1.000
_cell.length_b   1.000
_cell.length_c   1.000
_cell.angle_alpha   90.00
_cell.angle_beta   90.00
_cell.angle_gamma   90.00
#
_symmetry.space_group_name_H-M   'P 1'
#
loop_
_entity.id
_entity.type
_entity.pdbx_description
1 polymer ?
#
loop_
_entity_poly.entity_id
_entity_poly.type
_entity_poly.pdbx_seq_one_letter_code
_entity_poly.pdbx_strand_id
1 'polypeptide(L)' 'MKLDDLFETVSHQKDFGNGRFVRNLLEKAELKQASRLIAYGVENLCEEDLTTFMAEDFETPQEMLVCKNQ' A
#
# COMPACT_ATOMS: atom_id res chain seq x y z
N MET A 1 3.63 -8.76 7.76
CA MET A 1 4.03 -7.43 8.31
C MET A 1 2.76 -6.78 8.84
N LYS A 2 2.75 -6.26 10.07
CA LYS A 2 1.58 -5.58 10.62
C LYS A 2 1.67 -4.10 10.27
N LEU A 3 0.55 -3.46 9.90
CA LEU A 3 0.52 -2.03 9.61
C LEU A 3 0.87 -1.18 10.83
N ASP A 4 0.69 -1.72 12.04
CA ASP A 4 0.95 -1.01 13.31
C ASP A 4 2.41 -0.52 13.41
N ASP A 5 3.38 -1.38 13.07
CA ASP A 5 4.82 -1.04 13.13
C ASP A 5 5.19 0.09 12.17
N LEU A 6 4.49 0.14 11.04
CA LEU A 6 4.67 1.16 10.02
C LEU A 6 4.11 2.50 10.48
N PHE A 7 2.89 2.51 11.03
CA PHE A 7 2.26 3.71 11.58
C PHE A 7 3.07 4.30 12.73
N GLU A 8 3.61 3.44 13.60
CA GLU A 8 4.50 3.86 14.68
C GLU A 8 5.76 4.56 14.13
N THR A 9 6.34 4.05 13.05
CA THR A 9 7.55 4.64 12.44
C THR A 9 7.27 6.01 11.82
N VAL A 10 6.16 6.16 11.10
CA VAL A 10 5.87 7.40 10.36
C VAL A 10 5.28 8.50 11.23
N SER A 11 4.63 8.15 12.34
CA SER A 11 4.01 9.11 13.27
C SER A 11 5.02 10.06 13.92
N HIS A 12 6.28 9.63 14.02
CA HIS A 12 7.38 10.40 14.58
C HIS A 12 8.04 11.39 13.60
N GLN A 13 7.59 11.46 12.33
CA GLN A 13 8.15 12.38 11.35
C GLN A 13 7.56 13.80 11.48
N LYS A 14 8.44 14.81 11.36
CA LYS A 14 8.14 16.22 11.66
C LYS A 14 6.97 16.81 10.83
N ASP A 15 6.75 16.29 9.62
CA ASP A 15 5.67 16.72 8.70
C ASP A 15 4.61 15.63 8.49
N PHE A 16 4.33 14.84 9.53
CA PHE A 16 3.41 13.72 9.41
C PHE A 16 1.94 14.18 9.29
N GLY A 17 1.45 14.18 8.06
CA GLY A 17 0.02 14.29 7.78
C GLY A 17 -0.64 12.91 7.72
N ASN A 18 -1.17 12.43 8.85
CA ASN A 18 -1.90 11.14 8.97
C ASN A 18 -2.74 10.77 7.74
N GLY A 19 -3.66 11.67 7.34
CA GLY A 19 -4.53 11.44 6.19
C GLY A 19 -3.79 11.43 4.84
N ARG A 20 -2.76 12.27 4.67
CA ARG A 20 -1.93 12.29 3.46
C ARG A 20 -1.11 11.02 3.32
N PHE A 21 -0.57 10.54 4.44
CA PHE A 21 0.16 9.29 4.49
C PHE A 21 -0.73 8.10 4.14
N VAL A 22 -1.88 7.96 4.81
CA VAL A 22 -2.84 6.87 4.54
C VAL A 22 -3.32 6.91 3.09
N ARG A 23 -3.63 8.09 2.56
CA ARG A 23 -4.04 8.25 1.15
C ARG A 23 -2.94 7.78 0.20
N ASN A 24 -1.70 8.25 0.38
CA ASN A 24 -0.59 7.85 -0.48
C ASN A 24 -0.30 6.33 -0.37
N LEU A 25 -0.44 5.75 0.83
CA LEU A 25 -0.30 4.30 1.04
C LEU A 25 -1.36 3.52 0.24
N LEU A 26 -2.63 3.94 0.30
CA LEU A 26 -3.72 3.29 -0.42
C LEU A 26 -3.60 3.48 -1.94
N GLU A 27 -3.26 4.68 -2.42
CA GLU A 27 -3.05 4.94 -3.86
C GLU A 27 -1.99 3.99 -4.45
N LYS A 28 -0.93 3.71 -3.70
CA LYS A 28 0.09 2.75 -4.14
C LYS A 28 -0.39 1.29 -4.05
N ALA A 29 -1.17 0.96 -3.03
CA ALA A 29 -1.76 -0.37 -2.90
C ALA A 29 -2.74 -0.68 -4.02
N GLU A 30 -3.56 0.29 -4.44
CA GLU A 30 -4.44 0.16 -5.62
C GLU A 30 -3.66 -0.16 -6.90
N LEU A 31 -2.51 0.50 -7.12
CA LEU A 31 -1.66 0.24 -8.29
C LEU A 31 -1.03 -1.16 -8.26
N LYS A 32 -0.58 -1.61 -7.09
CA LYS A 32 -0.02 -2.96 -6.92
C LYS A 32 -1.10 -4.04 -7.05
N GLN A 33 -2.28 -3.83 -6.47
CA GLN A 33 -3.44 -4.71 -6.61
C GLN A 33 -3.83 -4.84 -8.09
N ALA A 34 -3.97 -3.74 -8.82
CA ALA A 34 -4.28 -3.78 -10.26
C ALA A 34 -3.24 -4.61 -11.04
N SER A 35 -1.96 -4.42 -10.73
CA SER A 35 -0.86 -5.17 -11.36
C SER A 35 -0.94 -6.68 -11.06
N ARG A 36 -1.24 -7.04 -9.80
CA ARG A 36 -1.48 -8.44 -9.39
C ARG A 36 -2.67 -9.04 -10.13
N LEU A 37 -3.81 -8.33 -10.18
CA LEU A 37 -5.04 -8.81 -10.82
C LEU A 37 -4.84 -9.05 -12.33
N ILE A 38 -4.11 -8.15 -13.00
CA ILE A 38 -3.74 -8.33 -14.41
C ILE A 38 -2.89 -9.59 -14.62
N ALA A 39 -1.91 -9.82 -13.74
CA ALA A 39 -1.05 -11.00 -13.82
C ALA A 39 -1.78 -12.31 -13.53
N TYR A 40 -2.85 -12.26 -12.73
CA TYR A 40 -3.66 -13.43 -12.36
C TYR A 40 -4.62 -13.88 -13.47
N GLY A 41 -4.96 -13.00 -14.41
CA GLY A 41 -5.85 -13.29 -15.55
C GLY A 41 -7.32 -13.11 -15.21
N VAL A 42 -8.06 -12.45 -16.11
CA VAL A 42 -9.45 -12.01 -15.88
C VAL A 42 -10.40 -13.19 -15.66
N GLU A 43 -10.13 -14.32 -16.30
CA GLU A 43 -10.90 -15.55 -16.18
C GLU A 43 -10.85 -16.19 -14.79
N ASN A 44 -9.88 -15.79 -13.96
CA ASN A 44 -9.69 -16.32 -12.61
C ASN A 44 -10.18 -15.35 -11.52
N LEU A 45 -10.66 -14.16 -11.89
CA LEU A 45 -11.07 -13.12 -10.95
C LEU A 45 -12.51 -13.29 -10.45
N CYS A 46 -12.70 -13.02 -9.16
CA CYS A 46 -14.00 -12.82 -8.53
C CYS A 46 -14.19 -11.38 -8.03
N GLU A 47 -15.40 -11.02 -7.62
CA GLU A 47 -15.72 -9.68 -7.10
C GLU A 47 -14.92 -9.36 -5.83
N GLU A 48 -14.66 -10.37 -5.02
CA GLU A 48 -13.83 -10.26 -3.82
C GLU A 48 -12.40 -9.85 -4.15
N ASP A 49 -11.82 -10.31 -5.26
CA ASP A 49 -10.46 -9.95 -5.68
C ASP A 49 -10.34 -8.46 -6.04
N LEU A 50 -11.40 -7.90 -6.63
CA LEU A 50 -11.46 -6.50 -7.04
C LEU A 50 -11.57 -5.54 -5.85
N THR A 51 -12.18 -6.01 -4.77
CA THR A 51 -12.51 -5.18 -3.59
C THR A 51 -11.59 -5.46 -2.39
N THR A 52 -10.70 -6.45 -2.49
CA THR A 52 -9.82 -6.87 -1.39
C THR A 52 -8.35 -6.64 -1.70
N PHE A 53 -7.67 -5.92 -0.79
CA PHE A 53 -6.22 -5.83 -0.77
C PHE A 53 -5.59 -7.04 -0.07
N MET A 54 -4.52 -7.55 -0.65
CA MET A 54 -3.65 -8.55 -0.05
C MET A 54 -2.40 -7.89 0.52
N ALA A 55 -1.69 -8.60 1.40
CA ALA A 55 -0.48 -8.07 2.04
C ALA A 55 0.61 -7.64 1.03
N GLU A 56 0.68 -8.31 -0.12
CA GLU A 56 1.62 -8.01 -1.21
C GLU A 56 1.31 -6.70 -1.96
N ASP A 57 0.09 -6.18 -1.83
CA ASP A 57 -0.27 -4.89 -2.42
C ASP A 57 0.34 -3.72 -1.64
N PHE A 58 0.73 -3.93 -0.38
CA PHE A 58 1.30 -2.87 0.44
C PHE A 58 2.83 -2.83 0.32
N GLU A 59 3.36 -1.62 0.21
CA GLU A 59 4.80 -1.39 0.29
C GLU A 59 5.34 -1.68 1.69
N THR A 60 6.54 -2.22 1.73
CA THR A 60 7.33 -2.36 2.95
C THR A 60 7.77 -0.98 3.46
N PRO A 61 8.02 -0.81 4.78
CA PRO A 61 8.56 0.42 5.34
C PRO A 61 9.81 0.91 4.61
N GLN A 62 10.65 -0.01 4.15
CA GLN A 62 11.86 0.28 3.38
C GLN A 62 11.52 0.96 2.05
N GLU A 63 10.56 0.44 1.28
CA GLU A 63 10.11 1.02 0.02
C GLU A 63 9.46 2.40 0.23
N MET A 64 8.72 2.57 1.33
CA MET A 64 8.04 3.82 1.64
C MET A 64 8.98 4.96 2.08
N LEU A 65 10.13 4.61 2.65
CA LEU A 65 11.16 5.56 3.07
C LEU A 65 12.02 6.05 1.89
N VAL A 66 12.13 5.27 0.81
CA VAL A 66 12.90 5.66 -0.40
C VAL A 66 12.25 6.84 -1.13
N CYS A 67 10.92 6.96 -1.08
CA CYS A 67 10.18 8.06 -1.72
C CYS A 67 10.23 9.41 -0.96
N LYS A 68 10.90 9.51 0.21
CA LYS A 68 11.02 10.78 0.96
C LYS A 68 12.31 11.57 0.66
N ASN A 69 13.14 11.10 -0.27
CA ASN A 69 14.36 11.77 -0.72
C ASN A 69 14.20 12.54 -2.04
N GLN A 70 12.96 12.92 -2.41
CA GLN A 70 12.69 13.79 -3.55
C GLN A 70 12.00 15.08 -3.10
#